data_AF-A0A141RQQ7-F1
#
_entry.id   AF-A0A141RQQ7-F1
#
_cell.length_a   1.000
_cell.length_b   1.000
_cell.length_c   1.000
_cell.angle_alpha   90.00
_cell.angle_beta   90.00
_cell.angle_gamma   90.00
#
_symmetry.space_group_name_H-M   'P 1'
#
loop_
_entity.id
_entity.type
_entity.pdbx_description
1 polymer ?
#
loop_
_entity_poly.entity_id
_entity_poly.type
_entity_poly.pdbx_seq_one_letter_code
_entity_poly.pdbx_strand_id
1 'polypeptide(L)' 'MPAKSGVGGGIIAVIPGKMTIAVWSPGLDASGNSLAGTAALELFSERLGCSIF' A
#
# COMPACT_ATOMS: atom_id res chain seq x y z
N MET A 1 -4.98 2.64 6.22
CA MET A 1 -5.90 2.61 5.05
C MET A 1 -6.23 1.16 4.72
N PRO A 2 -7.48 0.80 4.34
CA PRO A 2 -7.81 -0.55 3.88
C PRO A 2 -7.01 -0.89 2.61
N ALA A 3 -6.38 -2.07 2.57
CA ALA A 3 -5.55 -2.49 1.46
C ALA A 3 -5.63 -4.00 1.18
N LYS A 4 -5.36 -4.40 -0.06
CA LYS A 4 -5.21 -5.80 -0.49
C LYS A 4 -3.94 -5.96 -1.33
N SER A 5 -3.11 -6.95 -0.96
CA SER A 5 -1.89 -7.33 -1.69
C SER A 5 -2.08 -8.59 -2.54
N GLY A 6 -1.19 -8.79 -3.52
CA GLY A 6 -1.04 -10.03 -4.28
C GLY A 6 0.44 -10.39 -4.48
N VAL A 7 0.75 -11.69 -4.56
CA VAL A 7 2.12 -12.22 -4.68
C VAL A 7 2.86 -11.79 -5.95
N GLY A 8 2.16 -11.21 -6.94
CA GLY A 8 2.79 -10.52 -8.08
C GLY A 8 3.42 -9.17 -7.72
N GLY A 9 3.39 -8.77 -6.44
CA GLY A 9 3.97 -7.51 -5.94
C GLY A 9 3.03 -6.31 -6.02
N GLY A 10 1.76 -6.51 -6.36
CA GLY A 10 0.75 -5.46 -6.43
C GLY A 10 0.06 -5.24 -5.09
N ILE A 11 -0.18 -3.97 -4.72
CA ILE A 11 -1.01 -3.59 -3.58
C ILE A 11 -1.99 -2.51 -4.02
N ILE A 12 -3.26 -2.67 -3.70
CA ILE A 12 -4.28 -1.62 -3.83
C ILE A 12 -4.70 -1.16 -2.43
N ALA A 13 -4.76 0.15 -2.21
CA ALA A 13 -5.21 0.79 -0.98
C ALA A 13 -6.28 1.84 -1.28
N VAL A 14 -7.25 2.00 -0.38
CA VAL A 14 -8.37 2.94 -0.56
C VAL A 14 -8.41 3.93 0.58
N ILE A 15 -8.63 5.21 0.25
CA ILE A 15 -9.04 6.25 1.19
C ILE A 15 -10.49 6.62 0.85
N PRO A 16 -11.47 6.17 1.65
CA PRO A 16 -12.89 6.37 1.35
C PRO A 16 -13.23 7.83 1.08
N GLY A 17 -13.95 8.09 -0.02
CA GLY A 17 -14.38 9.43 -0.42
C GLY A 17 -13.25 10.35 -0.91
N LYS A 18 -12.01 9.88 -1.02
CA LYS A 18 -10.87 10.69 -1.47
C LYS A 18 -10.17 10.10 -2.69
N MET A 19 -9.63 8.89 -2.58
CA MET A 19 -8.80 8.31 -3.65
C MET A 19 -8.58 6.80 -3.50
N THR A 20 -8.09 6.17 -4.57
CA THR A 20 -7.55 4.82 -4.59
C THR A 20 -6.11 4.88 -5.07
N ILE A 21 -5.24 4.09 -4.44
CA ILE A 21 -3.80 4.05 -4.70
C ILE A 21 -3.45 2.62 -5.10
N ALA A 22 -2.70 2.48 -6.18
CA ALA A 22 -2.12 1.21 -6.59
C ALA A 22 -0.60 1.35 -6.65
N VAL A 23 0.11 0.40 -6.06
CA VAL A 23 1.57 0.28 -6.13
C VAL A 23 1.92 -1.10 -6.67
N TRP A 24 3.05 -1.17 -7.36
CA TRP A 24 3.58 -2.44 -7.86
C TRP A 24 5.10 -2.47 -7.73
N SER A 25 5.59 -3.50 -7.05
CA SER A 25 7.01 -3.86 -7.04
C SER A 25 7.14 -5.36 -6.76
N PRO A 26 7.84 -6.14 -7.61
CA PRO A 26 7.89 -7.59 -7.50
C PRO A 26 8.68 -8.12 -6.30
N GLY A 27 9.56 -7.30 -5.69
CA GLY A 27 10.33 -7.71 -4.50
C GLY A 27 9.43 -7.89 -3.28
N LEU A 28 9.33 -9.11 -2.75
CA LEU A 28 8.47 -9.46 -1.63
C LEU A 28 9.24 -9.54 -0.29
N ASP A 29 8.55 -9.27 0.81
CA ASP A 29 8.99 -9.56 2.17
C ASP A 29 8.74 -11.04 2.57
N ALA A 30 9.10 -11.39 3.80
CA ALA A 30 8.90 -12.74 4.34
C ALA A 30 7.42 -13.17 4.45
N SER A 31 6.49 -12.23 4.39
CA SER A 31 5.04 -12.48 4.42
C SER A 31 4.41 -12.50 3.02
N GLY A 32 5.20 -12.32 1.95
CA GLY A 32 4.74 -12.33 0.58
C GLY A 32 4.10 -11.01 0.10
N ASN A 33 4.31 -9.90 0.83
CA ASN A 33 3.86 -8.58 0.41
C ASN A 33 4.98 -7.82 -0.29
N SER A 34 4.65 -6.89 -1.19
CA SER A 34 5.65 -6.05 -1.84
C SER A 34 6.40 -5.18 -0.81
N LEU A 35 7.69 -5.41 -0.61
CA LEU A 35 8.50 -4.69 0.37
C LEU A 35 8.52 -3.18 0.06
N ALA A 36 8.86 -2.83 -1.18
CA ALA A 36 8.88 -1.44 -1.62
C ALA A 36 7.48 -0.84 -1.75
N GLY A 37 6.48 -1.63 -2.16
CA GLY A 37 5.09 -1.19 -2.27
C GLY A 37 4.49 -0.81 -0.91
N THR A 38 4.73 -1.65 0.11
CA THR A 38 4.29 -1.37 1.49
C THR A 38 4.96 -0.11 2.02
N ALA A 39 6.29 0.02 1.90
CA ALA A 39 7.02 1.19 2.36
C ALA A 39 6.55 2.49 1.67
N ALA A 40 6.25 2.43 0.37
CA ALA A 40 5.70 3.58 -0.36
C ALA A 40 4.32 4.00 0.17
N LEU A 41 3.44 3.03 0.47
CA LEU A 41 2.11 3.31 1.03
C LEU A 41 2.17 3.85 2.46
N GLU A 42 3.11 3.38 3.28
CA GLU A 42 3.38 3.92 4.63
C GLU A 42 3.80 5.39 4.55
N LEU A 43 4.84 5.69 3.77
CA LEU A 43 5.32 7.07 3.56
C LEU A 43 4.24 7.99 2.98
N PHE A 44 3.43 7.47 2.06
CA PHE A 44 2.30 8.22 1.50
C PHE A 44 1.25 8.55 2.57
N SER A 45 0.89 7.57 3.40
CA SER A 45 -0.07 7.74 4.50
C SER A 45 0.40 8.78 5.51
N GLU A 46 1.68 8.73 5.89
CA GLU A 46 2.30 9.69 6.82
C GLU A 46 2.27 11.11 6.27
N ARG A 47 2.68 11.31 5.01
CA ARG A 47 2.75 12.64 4.38
C ARG A 47 1.39 13.30 4.23
N LEU A 48 0.34 12.52 4.02
CA LEU A 48 -1.01 13.04 3.80
C LEU A 48 -1.89 13.00 5.04
N GLY A 49 -1.40 12.49 6.17
CA GLY A 49 -2.19 12.31 7.38
C GLY A 49 -3.47 11.49 7.13
N CYS A 50 -3.40 10.53 6.20
CA CYS A 50 -4.57 9.79 5.71
C CYS A 50 -4.77 8.44 6.43
N SER A 51 -4.17 8.27 7.61
CA SER A 51 -4.55 7.17 8.48
C SER A 51 -6.01 7.34 8.88
N ILE A 52 -6.78 6.27 8.76
CA ILE A 52 -8.18 6.22 9.21
C ILE A 52 -8.31 5.66 10.64
N PHE A 53 -7.16 5.43 11.29
CA PHE A 53 -6.99 5.00 12.68
C PHE A 53 -6.03 5.96 13.39
#